data_AF-A0A951CDJ4-F1
#
_entry.id   AF-A0A951CDJ4-F1
#
_cell.length_a   1.000
_cell.length_b   1.000
_cell.length_c   1.000
_cell.angle_alpha   90.00
_cell.angle_beta   90.00
_cell.angle_gamma   90.00
#
_symmetry.space_group_name_H-M   'P 1'
#
loop_
_entity.id
_entity.type
_entity.pdbx_description
1 polymer ?
#
loop_
_entity_poly.entity_id
_entity_poly.type
_entity_poly.pdbx_seq_one_letter_code
_entity_poly.pdbx_strand_id
1 'polypeptide(L)' 'MKAVVLLSGGMDSVCAFYQAVKEHEVVAGISFDYGAKHNHQEIPFAQHHCRMFGI' A
#
# COMPACT_ATOMS: atom_id res chain seq x y z
N MET A 1 0.97 17.82 -0.11
CA MET A 1 1.67 17.36 -1.33
C MET A 1 1.10 16.01 -1.71
N LYS A 2 0.96 15.72 -3.01
CA LYS A 2 0.49 14.41 -3.47
C LYS A 2 1.59 13.36 -3.30
N ALA A 3 1.22 12.17 -2.86
CA ALA A 3 2.14 11.07 -2.61
C ALA A 3 1.65 9.76 -3.23
N VAL A 4 2.60 8.94 -3.67
CA VAL A 4 2.38 7.55 -4.07
C VAL A 4 3.20 6.69 -3.14
N VAL A 5 2.60 5.64 -2.59
CA VAL A 5 3.25 4.79 -1.58
C VAL A 5 3.59 3.43 -2.19
N LEU A 6 4.83 2.98 -1.99
CA LEU A 6 5.18 1.59 -2.25
C LEU A 6 4.54 0.71 -1.17
N LEU A 7 3.59 -0.13 -1.59
CA LEU A 7 2.74 -0.88 -0.68
C LEU A 7 2.78 -2.35 -1.10
N SER A 8 3.58 -3.18 -0.41
CA SER A 8 3.61 -4.62 -0.70
C SER A 8 2.39 -5.35 -0.12
N GLY A 9 1.82 -4.79 0.95
CA GLY A 9 0.76 -5.43 1.76
C GLY A 9 1.31 -6.12 3.01
N GLY A 10 2.63 -6.17 3.16
CA GLY A 10 3.29 -6.53 4.41
C GLY A 10 3.19 -5.40 5.45
N MET A 11 3.33 -5.77 6.72
CA MET A 11 3.13 -4.90 7.89
C MET A 11 3.89 -3.56 7.81
N ASP A 12 5.17 -3.59 7.44
CA ASP A 12 6.02 -2.39 7.41
C ASP A 12 5.52 -1.38 6.38
N SER A 13 5.21 -1.86 5.17
CA SER A 13 4.68 -1.03 4.09
C SER A 13 3.29 -0.47 4.41
N VAL A 14 2.44 -1.24 5.10
CA VAL A 14 1.12 -0.80 5.55
C VAL A 14 1.24 0.24 6.65
N CYS A 15 2.15 0.07 7.62
CA CYS A 15 2.40 1.06 8.67
C CYS A 15 2.83 2.41 8.06
N ALA A 16 3.79 2.37 7.13
CA ALA A 16 4.23 3.56 6.40
C ALA A 16 3.09 4.21 5.59
N PHE A 17 2.22 3.41 4.97
CA PHE A 17 1.04 3.90 4.26
C PHE A 17 0.07 4.64 5.19
N TYR A 18 -0.24 4.10 6.37
CA TYR A 18 -1.12 4.77 7.33
C TYR A 18 -0.53 6.07 7.88
N GLN A 19 0.80 6.14 8.00
CA GLN A 19 1.47 7.39 8.32
C GLN A 19 1.36 8.39 7.16
N ALA A 20 1.66 7.95 5.93
CA ALA A 20 1.60 8.80 4.74
C ALA A 20 0.19 9.36 4.49
N VAL A 21 -0.88 8.59 4.71
CA VAL A 21 -2.27 9.06 4.59
C VAL A 21 -2.59 10.19 5.58
N LYS A 22 -1.94 10.24 6.75
CA LYS A 22 -2.14 11.32 7.73
C LYS A 22 -1.38 12.59 7.36
N GLU A 23 -0.22 12.44 6.74
CA GLU A 23 0.72 13.54 6.49
C GLU A 23 0.62 14.12 5.06
N HIS A 24 0.07 13.34 4.12
CA HIS A 24 0.05 13.64 2.69
C HIS A 24 -1.29 13.26 2.03
N GLU A 25 -1.54 13.83 0.86
CA GLU A 25 -2.63 13.37 -0.01
C GLU A 25 -2.14 12.16 -0.79
N VAL A 26 -2.32 10.96 -0.25
CA VAL A 26 -1.93 9.73 -0.94
C VAL A 26 -2.94 9.46 -2.06
N VAL A 27 -2.44 9.38 -3.29
CA VAL A 27 -3.28 9.22 -4.50
C VAL A 27 -3.20 7.83 -5.11
N ALA A 28 -2.23 7.01 -4.71
CA ALA A 28 -2.10 5.62 -5.14
C ALA A 28 -1.18 4.82 -4.20
N GLY A 29 -1.45 3.51 -4.09
CA GLY A 29 -0.51 2.50 -3.62
C GLY A 29 0.02 1.68 -4.79
N ILE A 30 1.33 1.41 -4.83
CA ILE A 30 1.97 0.60 -5.88
C ILE A 30 2.59 -0.64 -5.26
N SER A 31 2.20 -1.80 -5.79
CA SER A 31 2.82 -3.09 -5.50
C SER A 31 3.56 -3.60 -6.73
N PHE A 32 4.67 -4.31 -6.53
CA PHE A 32 5.38 -5.00 -7.60
C PHE A 32 5.15 -6.50 -7.50
N ASP A 33 4.56 -7.08 -8.55
CA ASP A 33 4.49 -8.53 -8.68
C ASP A 33 5.69 -9.06 -9.46
N TYR A 34 6.75 -9.43 -8.75
CA TYR A 34 7.95 -10.06 -9.31
C TYR A 34 8.01 -11.57 -9.02
N GLY A 35 6.88 -12.21 -8.70
CA GLY A 35 6.78 -13.65 -8.46
C GLY A 35 7.28 -14.11 -7.09
N ALA A 36 7.31 -13.22 -6.09
CA ALA A 36 7.64 -13.63 -4.72
C ALA A 36 6.53 -14.51 -4.15
N LYS A 37 6.89 -15.54 -3.36
CA LYS A 37 5.93 -16.48 -2.76
C LYS A 37 4.78 -15.81 -2.01
N HIS A 38 5.06 -14.67 -1.37
CA HIS A 38 4.08 -13.94 -0.55
C HIS A 38 3.20 -12.96 -1.36
N ASN A 39 3.55 -12.62 -2.61
CA ASN A 39 2.83 -11.63 -3.41
C ASN A 39 1.33 -11.94 -3.54
N HIS A 40 0.98 -13.21 -3.77
CA HIS A 40 -0.42 -13.64 -3.88
C HIS A 40 -1.23 -13.46 -2.59
N GLN A 41 -0.57 -13.40 -1.43
CA GLN A 41 -1.23 -13.14 -0.16
C GLN A 41 -1.18 -11.65 0.20
N GLU A 42 -0.04 -10.98 0.02
CA GLU A 42 0.17 -9.60 0.45
C GLU A 42 -0.49 -8.57 -0.48
N ILE A 43 -0.44 -8.73 -1.81
CA ILE A 43 -1.03 -7.75 -2.75
C ILE A 43 -2.54 -7.56 -2.51
N PRO A 44 -3.34 -8.62 -2.26
CA PRO A 44 -4.73 -8.44 -1.82
C PRO A 44 -4.87 -7.59 -0.54
N PHE A 45 -3.95 -7.70 0.42
CA PHE A 45 -3.94 -6.83 1.60
C PHE A 45 -3.56 -5.38 1.25
N ALA A 46 -2.59 -5.15 0.36
CA ALA A 46 -2.29 -3.82 -0.15
C ALA A 46 -3.54 -3.16 -0.76
N GLN A 47 -4.27 -3.89 -1.62
CA GLN A 47 -5.54 -3.43 -2.20
C GLN A 47 -6.60 -3.16 -1.12
N HIS A 48 -6.72 -4.03 -0.13
CA HIS A 48 -7.67 -3.85 0.98
C HIS A 48 -7.40 -2.55 1.75
N HIS A 49 -6.14 -2.25 2.05
CA HIS A 49 -5.76 -1.02 2.74
C HIS A 49 -6.02 0.23 1.89
N CYS A 50 -5.69 0.24 0.60
CA CYS A 50 -6.03 1.37 -0.28
C CYS A 50 -7.55 1.63 -0.31
N ARG A 51 -8.36 0.57 -0.47
CA ARG A 51 -9.82 0.69 -0.53
C ARG A 51 -10.44 1.29 0.73
N MET A 52 -9.87 1.04 1.92
CA MET A 52 -10.36 1.63 3.17
C MET A 52 -10.24 3.16 3.21
N PHE A 53 -9.35 3.74 2.41
CA PHE A 53 -9.13 5.19 2.32
C PHE A 53 -9.60 5.78 0.97
N GLY A 54 -10.29 5.00 0.14
CA GLY A 54 -10.75 5.44 -1.17
C GLY A 54 -9.63 5.65 -2.21
N ILE A 55 -8.51 4.95 -2.04
CA ILE A 55 -7.33 4.95 -2.91
C ILE A 55 -7.36 3.72 -3.83
#